data_AF-A0A4Q4Y8G8-F1
#
_entry.id   AF-A0A4Q4Y8G8-F1
#
_cell.length_a   1.000
_cell.length_b   1.000
_cell.length_c   1.000
_cell.angle_alpha   90.00
_cell.angle_beta   90.00
_cell.angle_gamma   90.00
#
_symmetry.space_group_name_H-M   'P 1'
#
loop_
_entity.id
_entity.type
_entity.pdbx_description
1 polymer ?
#
loop_
_entity_poly.entity_id
_entity_poly.type
_entity_poly.pdbx_seq_one_letter_code
_entity_poly.pdbx_strand_id
1 'polypeptide(L)'
;MGPCVETDPLDAIKQLVSRGVNHPDAVIANAGVVLSEADHKVSEVTIDEIQRHFPVDTFGMLLLFQATLPLLKESKNPKFMSVAPARDRFHSILISGHNVYALVRDPSCEKAKRVQLMGAKLVKGDFNDIESLCVAMRGMDGVFLNLPTQLGADAARNVVTAARESPTVSTMVASTVVKAGQHESFPRWSPQWSMYKYWLEKDAMEKCVRNAGFQYWTIVRPTRFLQNILPPNNTFNYPGFDKDKTLRGAFKPEARIPWIDARDVGVVAAAALSQPEKFTGRHIDLAVESLTTREFADKIETSIGSTVEVHYYTADEIAAMPNSMMADAQIWACEVPHDEAVEASREFGLNSVDNFLREYKVREYPPMHFERMDPWGFHW
;
A
#
# COMPACT_ATOMS: atom_id res chain seq x y z
N MET A 1 20.19 14.81 -14.70
CA MET A 1 19.39 15.03 -15.92
C MET A 1 19.67 16.43 -16.45
N GLY A 2 19.62 16.65 -17.77
CA GLY A 2 19.82 17.98 -18.37
C GLY A 2 18.61 18.90 -18.18
N PRO A 3 18.70 20.19 -18.56
CA PRO A 3 17.58 21.12 -18.48
C PRO A 3 16.43 20.71 -19.41
N CYS A 4 15.20 21.17 -19.13
CA CYS A 4 14.08 21.03 -20.05
C CYS A 4 14.41 21.74 -21.38
N VAL A 5 14.54 20.99 -22.47
CA VAL A 5 14.76 21.52 -23.82
C VAL A 5 13.43 21.52 -24.55
N GLU A 6 12.96 22.70 -24.98
CA GLU A 6 11.61 22.86 -25.54
C GLU A 6 11.34 22.00 -26.77
N THR A 7 12.39 21.70 -27.56
CA THR A 7 12.28 20.95 -28.82
C THR A 7 12.27 19.43 -28.63
N ASP A 8 12.74 18.92 -27.49
CA ASP A 8 12.93 17.48 -27.26
C ASP A 8 11.65 16.65 -27.49
N PRO A 9 10.47 17.06 -27.00
CA PRO A 9 9.25 16.30 -27.24
C PRO A 9 8.86 16.23 -28.71
N LEU A 10 9.08 17.31 -29.48
CA LEU A 10 8.78 17.33 -30.91
C LEU A 10 9.75 16.44 -31.70
N ASP A 11 11.02 16.44 -31.35
CA ASP A 11 12.02 15.60 -32.02
C ASP A 11 11.84 14.12 -31.68
N ALA A 12 11.48 13.80 -30.44
CA ALA A 12 11.07 12.45 -30.05
C ALA A 12 9.85 11.97 -30.85
N ILE A 13 8.88 12.86 -31.07
CA ILE A 13 7.69 12.55 -31.88
C ILE A 13 8.04 12.30 -33.35
N LYS A 14 8.93 13.10 -33.95
CA LYS A 14 9.43 12.84 -35.32
C LYS A 14 10.11 11.47 -35.42
N GLN A 15 10.87 11.07 -34.40
CA GLN A 15 11.50 9.75 -34.35
C GLN A 15 10.48 8.61 -34.18
N LEU A 16 9.40 8.83 -33.43
CA LEU A 16 8.31 7.84 -33.30
C LEU A 16 7.59 7.64 -34.64
N VAL A 17 7.27 8.72 -35.34
CA VAL A 17 6.64 8.66 -36.66
C VAL A 17 7.53 7.99 -37.69
N SER A 18 8.85 8.26 -37.70
CA SER A 18 9.79 7.61 -38.62
C SER A 18 9.92 6.10 -38.39
N ARG A 19 9.52 5.62 -37.21
CA ARG A 19 9.43 4.19 -36.84
C ARG A 19 8.04 3.60 -37.09
N GLY A 20 7.14 4.33 -37.74
CA GLY A 20 5.80 3.87 -38.12
C GLY A 20 4.72 4.03 -37.04
N VAL A 21 5.01 4.70 -35.92
CA VAL A 21 4.04 4.95 -34.86
C VAL A 21 3.25 6.23 -35.19
N ASN A 22 2.05 6.05 -35.76
CA ASN A 22 1.23 7.16 -36.27
C ASN A 22 -0.02 7.47 -35.42
N HIS A 23 -0.28 6.70 -34.35
CA HIS A 23 -1.40 6.93 -33.42
C HIS A 23 -1.18 6.18 -32.09
N PRO A 24 -0.47 6.76 -31.10
CA PRO A 24 -0.41 6.18 -29.77
C PRO A 24 -1.77 6.32 -29.09
N ASP A 25 -2.23 5.25 -28.42
CA ASP A 25 -3.45 5.31 -27.60
C ASP A 25 -3.20 5.93 -26.22
N ALA A 26 -1.94 5.93 -25.76
CA ALA A 26 -1.55 6.48 -24.47
C ALA A 26 -0.17 7.14 -24.52
N VAL A 27 -0.03 8.25 -23.81
CA VAL A 27 1.24 8.93 -23.54
C VAL A 27 1.39 9.13 -22.04
N ILE A 28 2.53 8.72 -21.50
CA ILE A 28 2.85 8.81 -20.07
C ILE A 28 4.02 9.78 -19.90
N ALA A 29 3.76 10.94 -19.30
CA ALA A 29 4.78 11.90 -18.92
C ALA A 29 5.41 11.46 -17.59
N ASN A 30 6.56 10.78 -17.67
CA ASN A 30 7.32 10.25 -16.53
C ASN A 30 8.65 11.00 -16.31
N ALA A 31 8.62 12.32 -16.38
CA ALA A 31 9.78 13.16 -16.09
C ALA A 31 9.40 14.11 -14.95
N GLY A 32 10.18 14.07 -13.88
CA GLY A 32 10.06 14.96 -12.74
C GLY A 32 11.43 15.14 -12.09
N VAL A 33 11.79 16.37 -11.75
CA VAL A 33 13.03 16.69 -11.05
C VAL A 33 12.65 17.18 -9.68
N VAL A 34 13.14 16.51 -8.63
CA VAL A 34 12.98 16.98 -7.26
C VAL A 34 14.01 18.07 -6.98
N LEU A 35 13.60 19.17 -6.34
CA LEU A 35 14.54 20.17 -5.79
C LEU A 35 15.44 19.48 -4.77
N SER A 36 16.71 19.25 -5.15
CA SER A 36 17.87 18.70 -4.41
C SER A 36 17.61 17.65 -3.31
N GLU A 37 18.39 16.57 -3.36
CA GLU A 37 18.45 15.53 -2.31
C GLU A 37 19.08 16.05 -1.00
N ALA A 38 18.45 17.00 -0.31
CA ALA A 38 18.59 17.31 1.13
C ALA A 38 17.80 18.58 1.49
N ASP A 39 16.85 18.47 2.41
CA ASP A 39 16.48 19.44 3.45
C ASP A 39 16.76 20.95 3.22
N HIS A 40 15.98 21.62 2.37
CA HIS A 40 15.93 23.09 2.36
C HIS A 40 14.62 23.59 2.97
N LYS A 41 14.70 24.54 3.91
CA LYS A 41 13.52 25.32 4.33
C LYS A 41 13.06 26.20 3.17
N VAL A 42 11.78 26.57 3.12
CA VAL A 42 11.26 27.52 2.10
C VAL A 42 12.07 28.83 2.08
N SER A 43 12.63 29.24 3.22
CA SER A 43 13.51 30.40 3.35
C SER A 43 14.88 30.26 2.67
N GLU A 44 15.27 29.05 2.29
CA GLU A 44 16.60 28.70 1.78
C GLU A 44 16.56 28.25 0.30
N VAL A 45 15.36 28.07 -0.26
CA VAL A 45 15.17 27.76 -1.69
C VAL A 45 15.61 28.93 -2.54
N THR A 46 16.55 28.70 -3.46
CA THR A 46 17.02 29.74 -4.37
C THR A 46 16.10 29.88 -5.59
N ILE A 47 16.07 31.08 -6.17
CA ILE A 47 15.33 31.34 -7.41
C ILE A 47 15.85 30.45 -8.56
N ASP A 48 17.15 30.22 -8.63
CA ASP A 48 17.79 29.33 -9.62
C ASP A 48 17.28 27.89 -9.54
N GLU A 49 17.05 27.38 -8.33
CA GLU A 49 16.53 26.02 -8.14
C GLU A 49 15.06 25.92 -8.58
N ILE A 50 14.24 26.90 -8.22
CA ILE A 50 12.85 27.01 -8.71
C ILE A 50 12.84 27.10 -10.23
N GLN A 51 13.75 27.88 -10.82
CA GLN A 51 13.88 28.03 -12.28
C GLN A 51 14.38 26.77 -12.98
N ARG A 52 15.02 25.83 -12.29
CA ARG A 52 15.37 24.50 -12.85
C ARG A 52 14.23 23.49 -12.73
N HIS A 53 13.51 23.50 -11.62
CA HIS A 53 12.41 22.57 -11.34
C HIS A 53 11.15 22.90 -12.15
N PHE A 54 10.74 24.17 -12.13
CA PHE A 54 9.48 24.60 -12.72
C PHE A 54 9.34 24.26 -14.21
N PRO A 55 10.38 24.44 -15.06
CA PRO A 55 10.28 24.08 -16.46
C PRO A 55 10.12 22.58 -16.71
N VAL A 56 10.80 21.71 -15.95
CA VAL A 56 10.71 20.25 -16.16
C VAL A 56 9.33 19.75 -15.72
N ASP A 57 8.90 20.13 -14.52
CA ASP A 57 7.71 19.58 -13.88
C ASP A 57 6.40 20.24 -14.33
N THR A 58 6.49 21.45 -14.90
CA THR A 58 5.32 22.18 -15.41
C THR A 58 5.32 22.26 -16.94
N PHE A 59 6.38 22.81 -17.54
CA PHE A 59 6.42 23.02 -18.99
C PHE A 59 6.72 21.73 -19.76
N GLY A 60 7.58 20.84 -19.25
CA GLY A 60 7.90 19.57 -19.89
C GLY A 60 6.66 18.71 -20.15
N MET A 61 5.75 18.65 -19.18
CA MET A 61 4.45 17.99 -19.33
C MET A 61 3.61 18.63 -20.43
N LEU A 62 3.50 19.96 -20.43
CA LEU A 62 2.69 20.69 -21.42
C LEU A 62 3.25 20.56 -22.83
N LEU A 63 4.57 20.66 -22.99
CA LEU A 63 5.26 20.52 -24.26
C LEU A 63 5.12 19.10 -24.82
N LEU A 64 5.23 18.07 -23.96
CA LEU A 64 4.99 16.69 -24.35
C LEU A 64 3.53 16.46 -24.75
N PHE A 65 2.57 17.03 -24.03
CA PHE A 65 1.16 16.99 -24.41
C PHE A 65 0.93 17.63 -25.77
N GLN A 66 1.44 18.84 -26.00
CA GLN A 66 1.28 19.56 -27.25
C GLN A 66 1.92 18.82 -28.43
N ALA A 67 3.12 18.27 -28.24
CA ALA A 67 3.82 17.51 -29.27
C ALA A 67 3.10 16.19 -29.64
N THR A 68 2.47 15.54 -28.66
CA THR A 68 1.77 14.26 -28.85
C THR A 68 0.30 14.40 -29.25
N LEU A 69 -0.29 15.58 -29.05
CA LEU A 69 -1.71 15.83 -29.32
C LEU A 69 -2.16 15.51 -30.75
N PRO A 70 -1.42 15.84 -31.83
CA PRO A 70 -1.84 15.50 -33.19
C PRO A 70 -1.97 13.99 -33.39
N LEU A 71 -1.05 13.22 -32.82
CA LEU A 71 -0.99 11.76 -32.89
C LEU A 71 -2.06 11.10 -32.01
N LEU A 72 -2.31 11.65 -30.82
CA LEU A 72 -3.37 11.20 -29.92
C LEU A 72 -4.76 11.41 -30.53
N LYS A 73 -4.99 12.49 -31.29
CA LYS A 73 -6.28 12.73 -31.95
C LYS A 73 -6.66 11.66 -32.99
N GLU A 74 -5.69 10.94 -33.52
CA GLU A 74 -5.92 9.82 -34.44
C GLU A 74 -6.28 8.52 -33.71
N SER A 75 -6.09 8.45 -32.38
CA SER A 75 -6.57 7.33 -31.56
C SER A 75 -8.07 7.42 -31.32
N LYS A 76 -8.73 6.26 -31.29
CA LYS A 76 -10.15 6.15 -30.91
C LYS A 76 -10.40 6.34 -29.41
N ASN A 77 -9.35 6.28 -28.57
CA ASN A 77 -9.45 6.40 -27.12
C ASN A 77 -8.19 7.03 -26.49
N PRO A 78 -7.87 8.29 -26.81
CA PRO A 78 -6.62 8.90 -26.40
C PRO A 78 -6.53 9.12 -24.89
N LYS A 79 -5.37 8.79 -24.32
CA LYS A 79 -5.04 9.07 -22.92
C LYS A 79 -3.71 9.81 -22.81
N PHE A 80 -3.70 10.90 -22.05
CA PHE A 80 -2.48 11.57 -21.63
C PHE A 80 -2.43 11.58 -20.10
N MET A 81 -1.35 11.08 -19.53
CA MET A 81 -1.20 10.91 -18.09
C MET A 81 0.13 11.50 -17.62
N SER A 82 0.12 12.22 -16.51
CA SER A 82 1.35 12.66 -15.82
C SER A 82 1.59 11.84 -14.57
N VAL A 83 2.83 11.39 -14.40
CA VAL A 83 3.29 10.69 -13.20
C VAL A 83 4.11 11.67 -12.38
N ALA A 84 3.54 12.13 -11.28
CA ALA A 84 4.30 12.82 -10.24
C ALA A 84 4.85 11.77 -9.26
N PRO A 85 6.09 11.89 -8.76
CA PRO A 85 6.74 10.88 -7.89
C PRO A 85 6.01 10.53 -6.57
N ALA A 86 4.90 11.21 -6.23
CA ALA A 86 4.20 11.06 -4.96
C ALA A 86 2.92 10.19 -4.99
N ARG A 87 2.53 9.58 -6.13
CA ARG A 87 1.18 8.97 -6.34
C ARG A 87 1.10 7.42 -6.39
N ASP A 88 2.17 6.69 -6.09
CA ASP A 88 2.28 5.24 -6.39
C ASP A 88 1.68 4.27 -5.35
N ARG A 89 0.34 4.08 -5.29
CA ARG A 89 -0.27 3.15 -4.30
C ARG A 89 -1.26 2.09 -4.79
N PHE A 90 -1.78 2.20 -6.01
CA PHE A 90 -2.45 1.08 -6.72
C PHE A 90 -1.68 0.67 -7.97
N HIS A 91 -0.54 1.33 -8.19
CA HIS A 91 0.21 1.29 -9.44
C HIS A 91 0.88 -0.05 -9.72
N SER A 92 1.35 -0.84 -8.74
CA SER A 92 2.08 -2.08 -9.08
C SER A 92 1.23 -3.13 -9.79
N ILE A 93 -0.03 -3.33 -9.37
CA ILE A 93 -0.97 -4.23 -10.07
C ILE A 93 -1.41 -3.61 -11.42
N LEU A 94 -1.59 -2.29 -11.47
CA LEU A 94 -1.99 -1.55 -12.68
C LEU A 94 -0.87 -1.42 -13.74
N ILE A 95 0.39 -1.40 -13.32
CA ILE A 95 1.59 -1.26 -14.17
C ILE A 95 2.01 -2.61 -14.77
N SER A 96 1.57 -3.72 -14.19
CA SER A 96 1.89 -5.08 -14.69
C SER A 96 1.11 -5.46 -15.97
N GLY A 97 0.43 -4.51 -16.61
CA GLY A 97 -0.35 -4.73 -17.85
C GLY A 97 -1.72 -5.37 -17.63
N HIS A 98 -2.15 -5.56 -16.38
CA HIS A 98 -3.46 -6.16 -16.06
C HIS A 98 -4.61 -5.16 -16.20
N ASN A 99 -5.76 -5.65 -16.65
CA ASN A 99 -7.02 -4.94 -16.47
C ASN A 99 -7.48 -5.09 -15.02
N VAL A 100 -7.27 -4.06 -14.20
CA VAL A 100 -7.60 -4.13 -12.77
C VAL A 100 -9.02 -3.65 -12.52
N TYR A 101 -9.76 -4.42 -11.73
CA TYR A 101 -11.11 -4.10 -11.27
C TYR A 101 -11.13 -4.00 -9.75
N ALA A 102 -11.63 -2.89 -9.22
CA ALA A 102 -11.74 -2.64 -7.79
C ALA A 102 -13.20 -2.84 -7.33
N LEU A 103 -13.41 -3.78 -6.41
CA LEU A 103 -14.69 -4.00 -5.75
C LEU A 103 -14.99 -2.86 -4.78
N VAL A 104 -16.09 -2.16 -4.98
CA VAL A 104 -16.54 -1.04 -4.14
C VAL A 104 -18.02 -1.16 -3.81
N ARG A 105 -18.40 -0.85 -2.56
CA ARG A 105 -19.83 -0.83 -2.17
C ARG A 105 -20.58 0.33 -2.82
N ASP A 106 -19.93 1.48 -2.87
CA ASP A 106 -20.43 2.71 -3.48
C ASP A 106 -19.40 3.29 -4.46
N PRO A 107 -19.63 3.13 -5.79
CA PRO A 107 -18.77 3.70 -6.81
C PRO A 107 -18.74 5.23 -6.84
N SER A 108 -19.72 5.91 -6.23
CA SER A 108 -19.83 7.36 -6.26
C SER A 108 -18.99 8.07 -5.20
N CYS A 109 -18.49 7.34 -4.20
CA CYS A 109 -17.71 7.92 -3.11
C CYS A 109 -16.30 8.35 -3.58
N GLU A 110 -15.74 9.38 -2.92
CA GLU A 110 -14.45 9.95 -3.29
C GLU A 110 -13.29 8.95 -3.27
N LYS A 111 -13.33 7.97 -2.37
CA LYS A 111 -12.33 6.89 -2.31
C LYS A 111 -12.37 6.01 -3.57
N ALA A 112 -13.57 5.67 -4.05
CA ALA A 112 -13.73 4.87 -5.26
C ALA A 112 -13.29 5.64 -6.51
N LYS A 113 -13.67 6.91 -6.64
CA LYS A 113 -13.21 7.79 -7.73
C LYS A 113 -11.69 7.90 -7.78
N ARG A 114 -11.02 8.02 -6.62
CA ARG A 114 -9.55 8.03 -6.55
C ARG A 114 -8.93 6.76 -7.09
N VAL A 115 -9.50 5.60 -6.78
CA VAL A 115 -9.04 4.31 -7.32
C VAL A 115 -9.26 4.23 -8.83
N GLN A 116 -10.38 4.76 -9.31
CA GLN A 116 -10.66 4.84 -10.74
C GLN A 116 -9.66 5.75 -11.49
N LEU A 117 -9.33 6.91 -10.93
CA LEU A 117 -8.34 7.83 -11.48
C LEU A 117 -6.92 7.23 -11.55
N MET A 118 -6.62 6.22 -10.73
CA MET A 118 -5.36 5.48 -10.82
C MET A 118 -5.34 4.47 -11.96
N GLY A 119 -6.48 4.20 -12.63
CA GLY A 119 -6.59 3.34 -13.80
C GLY A 119 -7.43 2.07 -13.59
N ALA A 120 -7.91 1.82 -12.37
CA ALA A 120 -8.77 0.68 -12.10
C ALA A 120 -10.20 0.92 -12.59
N LYS A 121 -10.87 -0.13 -13.05
CA LYS A 121 -12.32 -0.11 -13.32
C LYS A 121 -13.05 -0.41 -12.03
N LEU A 122 -14.17 0.27 -11.77
CA LEU A 122 -14.96 0.03 -10.57
C LEU A 122 -16.01 -1.04 -10.83
N VAL A 123 -16.12 -2.02 -9.93
CA VAL A 123 -17.22 -2.99 -9.91
C VAL A 123 -17.93 -2.90 -8.57
N LYS A 124 -19.26 -2.86 -8.61
CA LYS A 124 -20.06 -2.74 -7.39
C LYS A 124 -20.21 -4.12 -6.73
N GLY A 125 -20.01 -4.19 -5.42
CA GLY A 125 -20.38 -5.36 -4.61
C GLY A 125 -20.04 -5.23 -3.14
N ASP A 126 -20.51 -6.19 -2.35
CA ASP A 126 -20.33 -6.27 -0.90
C ASP A 126 -19.87 -7.68 -0.50
N PHE A 127 -18.96 -7.78 0.47
CA PHE A 127 -18.45 -9.06 0.94
C PHE A 127 -19.50 -9.96 1.61
N ASN A 128 -20.63 -9.38 2.05
CA ASN A 128 -21.74 -10.12 2.63
C ASN A 128 -22.83 -10.49 1.61
N ASP A 129 -22.71 -10.02 0.36
CA ASP A 129 -23.66 -10.27 -0.72
C ASP A 129 -22.99 -11.12 -1.81
N ILE A 130 -23.16 -12.44 -1.71
CA ILE A 130 -22.55 -13.41 -2.62
C ILE A 130 -22.98 -13.21 -4.07
N GLU A 131 -24.23 -12.80 -4.32
CA GLU A 131 -24.71 -12.55 -5.69
C GLU A 131 -23.98 -11.37 -6.32
N SER A 132 -23.77 -10.29 -5.55
CA SER A 132 -22.98 -9.14 -6.00
C SER A 132 -21.53 -9.52 -6.32
N LEU A 133 -20.93 -10.43 -5.54
CA LEU A 133 -19.58 -10.93 -5.77
C LEU A 133 -19.51 -11.79 -7.04
N CYS A 134 -20.48 -12.69 -7.24
CA CYS A 134 -20.58 -13.49 -8.46
C CYS A 134 -20.68 -12.59 -9.71
N VAL A 135 -21.48 -11.52 -9.65
CA VAL A 135 -21.57 -10.54 -10.76
C VAL A 135 -20.24 -9.82 -10.97
N ALA A 136 -19.59 -9.36 -9.90
CA ALA A 136 -18.32 -8.63 -9.97
C ALA A 136 -17.17 -9.48 -10.55
N MET A 137 -17.24 -10.80 -10.41
CA MET A 137 -16.18 -11.73 -10.85
C MET A 137 -16.38 -12.32 -12.25
N ARG A 138 -17.45 -11.94 -12.96
CA ARG A 138 -17.68 -12.39 -14.34
C ARG A 138 -16.56 -11.90 -15.26
N GLY A 139 -15.89 -12.83 -15.94
CA GLY A 139 -14.82 -12.51 -16.88
C GLY A 139 -13.52 -12.05 -16.24
N MET A 140 -13.33 -12.31 -14.95
CA MET A 140 -12.05 -12.11 -14.26
C MET A 140 -11.20 -13.38 -14.35
N ASP A 141 -9.89 -13.24 -14.54
CA ASP A 141 -8.95 -14.36 -14.60
C ASP A 141 -8.39 -14.73 -13.21
N GLY A 142 -8.26 -13.74 -12.34
CA GLY A 142 -7.74 -13.91 -10.99
C GLY A 142 -8.29 -12.90 -10.00
N VAL A 143 -8.23 -13.25 -8.72
CA VAL A 143 -8.76 -12.45 -7.60
C VAL A 143 -7.66 -12.20 -6.58
N PHE A 144 -7.50 -10.94 -6.17
CA PHE A 144 -6.73 -10.58 -4.98
C PHE A 144 -7.65 -10.38 -3.78
N LEU A 145 -7.65 -11.33 -2.85
CA LEU A 145 -8.45 -11.32 -1.63
C LEU A 145 -7.68 -10.64 -0.49
N ASN A 146 -8.11 -9.43 -0.14
CA ASN A 146 -7.63 -8.70 1.03
C ASN A 146 -8.82 -8.16 1.83
N LEU A 147 -9.00 -8.66 3.06
CA LEU A 147 -10.15 -8.32 3.91
C LEU A 147 -9.74 -7.40 5.07
N PRO A 148 -10.58 -6.41 5.42
CA PRO A 148 -10.47 -5.70 6.68
C PRO A 148 -10.46 -6.67 7.86
N THR A 149 -9.67 -6.37 8.90
CA THR A 149 -9.58 -7.21 10.10
C THR A 149 -10.92 -7.45 10.80
N GLN A 150 -11.89 -6.54 10.63
CA GLN A 150 -13.23 -6.66 11.22
C GLN A 150 -14.14 -7.63 10.46
N LEU A 151 -13.77 -8.00 9.22
CA LEU A 151 -14.50 -8.97 8.42
C LEU A 151 -13.83 -10.34 8.60
N GLY A 152 -14.59 -11.26 9.20
CA GLY A 152 -14.11 -12.59 9.53
C GLY A 152 -14.14 -13.56 8.34
N ALA A 153 -13.94 -14.83 8.65
CA ALA A 153 -13.86 -15.90 7.66
C ALA A 153 -15.12 -16.08 6.79
N ASP A 154 -16.28 -15.57 7.22
CA ASP A 154 -17.51 -15.57 6.40
C ASP A 154 -17.37 -14.73 5.13
N ALA A 155 -16.80 -13.53 5.24
CA ALA A 155 -16.52 -12.69 4.08
C ALA A 155 -15.52 -13.37 3.13
N ALA A 156 -14.50 -14.03 3.68
CA ALA A 156 -13.54 -14.79 2.88
C ALA A 156 -14.23 -15.95 2.15
N ARG A 157 -15.10 -16.69 2.84
CA ARG A 157 -15.90 -17.76 2.24
C ARG A 157 -16.76 -17.26 1.10
N ASN A 158 -17.47 -16.14 1.28
CA ASN A 158 -18.31 -15.58 0.22
C ASN A 158 -17.50 -15.22 -1.04
N VAL A 159 -16.34 -14.58 -0.86
CA VAL A 159 -15.46 -14.22 -1.99
C VAL A 159 -14.90 -15.45 -2.67
N VAL A 160 -14.44 -16.44 -1.89
CA VAL A 160 -13.89 -17.69 -2.43
C VAL A 160 -14.96 -18.49 -3.18
N THR A 161 -16.16 -18.62 -2.61
CA THR A 161 -17.29 -19.31 -3.27
C THR A 161 -17.66 -18.61 -4.57
N ALA A 162 -17.86 -17.29 -4.56
CA ALA A 162 -18.18 -16.53 -5.76
C ALA A 162 -17.09 -16.66 -6.84
N ALA A 163 -15.81 -16.69 -6.44
CA ALA A 163 -14.70 -16.90 -7.34
C ALA A 163 -14.68 -18.31 -7.93
N ARG A 164 -15.10 -19.34 -7.18
CA ARG A 164 -15.20 -20.72 -7.70
C ARG A 164 -16.35 -20.94 -8.65
N GLU A 165 -17.46 -20.22 -8.47
CA GLU A 165 -18.60 -20.24 -9.40
C GLU A 165 -18.28 -19.52 -10.73
N SER A 166 -17.25 -18.67 -10.75
CA SER A 166 -16.82 -18.03 -12.00
C SER A 166 -16.04 -19.01 -12.89
N PRO A 167 -16.46 -19.24 -14.14
CA PRO A 167 -15.78 -20.18 -15.04
C PRO A 167 -14.41 -19.69 -15.52
N THR A 168 -14.11 -18.40 -15.35
CA THR A 168 -12.86 -17.77 -15.82
C THR A 168 -11.83 -17.60 -14.70
N VAL A 169 -12.26 -17.55 -13.44
CA VAL A 169 -11.34 -17.33 -12.31
C VAL A 169 -10.55 -18.62 -12.06
N SER A 170 -9.28 -18.58 -12.44
CA SER A 170 -8.32 -19.68 -12.27
C SER A 170 -7.34 -19.43 -11.12
N THR A 171 -7.10 -18.16 -10.78
CA THR A 171 -6.06 -17.73 -9.85
C THR A 171 -6.62 -17.00 -8.62
N MET A 172 -6.19 -17.39 -7.42
CA MET A 172 -6.53 -16.73 -6.17
C MET A 172 -5.27 -16.32 -5.40
N VAL A 173 -5.08 -15.03 -5.18
CA VAL A 173 -4.01 -14.51 -4.31
C VAL A 173 -4.66 -13.91 -3.06
N ALA A 174 -4.29 -14.37 -1.88
CA ALA A 174 -4.85 -13.87 -0.62
C ALA A 174 -3.79 -13.21 0.25
N SER A 175 -4.13 -12.09 0.89
CA SER A 175 -3.30 -11.44 1.91
C SER A 175 -3.80 -11.78 3.30
N THR A 176 -2.95 -12.39 4.13
CA THR A 176 -3.27 -12.76 5.52
C THR A 176 -2.31 -12.11 6.51
N VAL A 177 -1.56 -12.89 7.27
CA VAL A 177 -0.57 -12.45 8.27
C VAL A 177 0.44 -13.56 8.50
N VAL A 178 1.68 -13.17 8.79
CA VAL A 178 2.74 -14.10 9.22
C VAL A 178 2.27 -15.01 10.36
N LYS A 179 2.76 -16.27 10.38
CA LYS A 179 2.40 -17.31 11.36
C LYS A 179 0.91 -17.73 11.39
N ALA A 180 0.07 -17.27 10.47
CA ALA A 180 -1.30 -17.77 10.36
C ALA A 180 -1.32 -19.31 10.20
N GLY A 181 -2.22 -19.96 10.94
CA GLY A 181 -2.31 -21.42 11.04
C GLY A 181 -1.35 -22.08 12.04
N GLN A 182 -0.52 -21.32 12.76
CA GLN A 182 0.42 -21.85 13.77
C GLN A 182 -0.01 -21.52 15.21
N HIS A 183 -1.26 -21.11 15.41
CA HIS A 183 -1.70 -20.46 16.64
C HIS A 183 -1.69 -21.37 17.88
N GLU A 184 -1.78 -22.68 17.70
CA GLU A 184 -1.72 -23.66 18.80
C GLU A 184 -0.38 -23.63 19.54
N SER A 185 0.70 -23.18 18.89
CA SER A 185 2.01 -23.03 19.52
C SER A 185 2.24 -21.65 20.14
N PHE A 186 1.27 -20.73 20.07
CA PHE A 186 1.47 -19.38 20.56
C PHE A 186 1.41 -19.31 22.09
N PRO A 187 2.27 -18.49 22.71
CA PRO A 187 2.15 -18.19 24.13
C PRO A 187 0.75 -17.67 24.45
N ARG A 188 0.21 -18.09 25.60
CA ARG A 188 -1.12 -17.67 26.09
C ARG A 188 -2.31 -18.09 25.19
N TRP A 189 -2.11 -19.02 24.25
CA TRP A 189 -3.19 -19.53 23.40
C TRP A 189 -4.32 -20.11 24.25
N SER A 190 -5.44 -19.39 24.29
CA SER A 190 -6.64 -19.75 25.04
C SER A 190 -7.83 -18.93 24.54
N PRO A 191 -9.08 -19.42 24.67
CA PRO A 191 -10.27 -18.66 24.30
C PRO A 191 -10.42 -17.31 25.01
N GLN A 192 -9.73 -17.11 26.14
CA GLN A 192 -9.73 -15.87 26.92
C GLN A 192 -8.74 -14.84 26.38
N TRP A 193 -7.78 -15.24 25.54
CA TRP A 193 -6.81 -14.32 24.97
C TRP A 193 -7.47 -13.40 23.94
N SER A 194 -7.21 -12.10 24.01
CA SER A 194 -7.85 -11.08 23.16
C SER A 194 -7.63 -11.31 21.65
N MET A 195 -6.53 -11.96 21.29
CA MET A 195 -6.15 -12.27 19.90
C MET A 195 -6.65 -13.65 19.42
N TYR A 196 -7.34 -14.42 20.27
CA TYR A 196 -7.78 -15.79 19.95
C TYR A 196 -8.62 -15.84 18.68
N LYS A 197 -9.67 -15.01 18.60
CA LYS A 197 -10.55 -14.93 17.44
C LYS A 197 -9.81 -14.48 16.18
N TYR A 198 -8.94 -13.48 16.30
CA TYR A 198 -8.14 -12.97 15.18
C TYR A 198 -7.35 -14.09 14.49
N TRP A 199 -6.66 -14.93 15.28
CA TRP A 199 -5.83 -16.01 14.73
C TRP A 199 -6.64 -17.15 14.13
N LEU A 200 -7.80 -17.50 14.72
CA LEU A 200 -8.72 -18.45 14.13
C LEU A 200 -9.27 -17.96 12.78
N GLU A 201 -9.61 -16.68 12.67
CA GLU A 201 -10.12 -16.11 11.42
C GLU A 201 -9.05 -16.11 10.32
N LYS A 202 -7.79 -15.78 10.65
CA LYS A 202 -6.68 -15.81 9.68
C LYS A 202 -6.38 -17.24 9.21
N ASP A 203 -6.37 -18.22 10.11
CA ASP A 203 -6.21 -19.64 9.74
C ASP A 203 -7.38 -20.13 8.87
N ALA A 204 -8.62 -19.83 9.27
CA ALA A 204 -9.81 -20.22 8.52
C ALA A 204 -9.83 -19.60 7.10
N MET A 205 -9.37 -18.36 6.95
CA MET A 205 -9.22 -17.71 5.64
C MET A 205 -8.21 -18.45 4.76
N GLU A 206 -7.06 -18.84 5.29
CA GLU A 206 -6.07 -19.60 4.51
C GLU A 206 -6.57 -20.99 4.12
N LYS A 207 -7.21 -21.71 5.05
CA LYS A 207 -7.83 -23.01 4.77
C LYS A 207 -8.90 -22.88 3.68
N CYS A 208 -9.69 -21.82 3.70
CA CYS A 208 -10.69 -21.54 2.67
C CYS A 208 -10.05 -21.42 1.28
N VAL A 209 -8.97 -20.65 1.15
CA VAL A 209 -8.26 -20.47 -0.14
C VAL A 209 -7.58 -21.77 -0.59
N ARG A 210 -6.85 -22.46 0.30
CA ARG A 210 -6.13 -23.70 -0.02
C ARG A 210 -7.06 -24.81 -0.50
N ASN A 211 -8.23 -24.94 0.11
CA ASN A 211 -9.16 -26.03 -0.15
C ASN A 211 -10.18 -25.71 -1.25
N ALA A 212 -10.16 -24.50 -1.82
CA ALA A 212 -11.13 -24.06 -2.81
C ALA A 212 -10.96 -24.74 -4.19
N GLY A 213 -9.80 -25.34 -4.46
CA GLY A 213 -9.54 -26.01 -5.73
C GLY A 213 -9.32 -25.06 -6.90
N PHE A 214 -8.81 -23.85 -6.65
CA PHE A 214 -8.29 -22.99 -7.74
C PHE A 214 -7.09 -23.65 -8.41
N GLN A 215 -6.95 -23.46 -9.73
CA GLN A 215 -5.81 -23.96 -10.49
C GLN A 215 -4.50 -23.39 -9.93
N TYR A 216 -4.51 -22.10 -9.59
CA TYR A 216 -3.40 -21.41 -8.98
C TYR A 216 -3.83 -20.67 -7.72
N TRP A 217 -3.11 -20.87 -6.62
CA TRP A 217 -3.33 -20.07 -5.42
C TRP A 217 -2.03 -19.66 -4.73
N THR A 218 -1.99 -18.46 -4.18
CA THR A 218 -0.83 -17.94 -3.43
C THR A 218 -1.31 -17.19 -2.20
N ILE A 219 -0.63 -17.36 -1.07
CA ILE A 219 -0.93 -16.63 0.17
C ILE A 219 0.24 -15.72 0.51
N VAL A 220 0.00 -14.43 0.61
CA VAL A 220 0.98 -13.41 1.03
C VAL A 220 0.72 -13.08 2.50
N ARG A 221 1.75 -13.16 3.33
CA ARG A 221 1.69 -13.05 4.79
C ARG A 221 2.54 -11.87 5.26
N PRO A 222 2.02 -10.64 5.18
CA PRO A 222 2.74 -9.47 5.68
C PRO A 222 3.00 -9.56 7.18
N THR A 223 4.10 -8.94 7.60
CA THR A 223 4.39 -8.64 9.01
C THR A 223 3.81 -7.27 9.40
N ARG A 224 4.46 -6.55 10.34
CA ARG A 224 3.96 -5.27 10.84
C ARG A 224 4.13 -4.17 9.79
N PHE A 225 3.05 -3.45 9.51
CA PHE A 225 3.08 -2.39 8.52
C PHE A 225 3.79 -1.13 9.01
N LEU A 226 4.67 -0.58 8.16
CA LEU A 226 5.26 0.74 8.36
C LEU A 226 4.20 1.85 8.41
N GLN A 227 3.06 1.66 7.74
CA GLN A 227 1.90 2.56 7.79
C GLN A 227 1.31 2.74 9.21
N ASN A 228 1.67 1.88 10.17
CA ASN A 228 1.19 1.99 11.55
C ASN A 228 1.72 3.23 12.28
N ILE A 229 2.80 3.85 11.80
CA ILE A 229 3.32 5.11 12.36
C ILE A 229 2.69 6.36 11.72
N LEU A 230 1.84 6.18 10.70
CA LEU A 230 1.21 7.30 9.98
C LEU A 230 -0.20 7.58 10.50
N PRO A 231 -0.66 8.84 10.50
CA PRO A 231 -2.06 9.15 10.72
C PRO A 231 -3.00 8.50 9.68
N PRO A 232 -4.19 8.01 10.09
CA PRO A 232 -4.70 7.96 11.47
C PRO A 232 -4.28 6.71 12.26
N ASN A 233 -3.50 5.79 11.67
CA ASN A 233 -3.19 4.48 12.27
C ASN A 233 -2.31 4.59 13.52
N ASN A 234 -1.43 5.58 13.57
CA ASN A 234 -0.57 5.84 14.73
C ASN A 234 -1.36 6.11 16.01
N THR A 235 -2.56 6.69 15.93
CA THR A 235 -3.39 6.98 17.10
C THR A 235 -3.74 5.70 17.86
N PHE A 236 -3.87 4.58 17.15
CA PHE A 236 -4.15 3.27 17.74
C PHE A 236 -2.89 2.46 18.03
N ASN A 237 -1.85 2.60 17.20
CA ASN A 237 -0.63 1.77 17.31
C ASN A 237 0.44 2.37 18.23
N TYR A 238 0.50 3.71 18.31
CA TYR A 238 1.49 4.52 19.02
C TYR A 238 0.79 5.78 19.57
N PRO A 239 -0.09 5.63 20.58
CA PRO A 239 -0.92 6.74 21.06
C PRO A 239 -0.07 7.91 21.56
N GLY A 240 -0.45 9.12 21.12
CA GLY A 240 0.25 10.36 21.46
C GLY A 240 1.45 10.69 20.57
N PHE A 241 1.84 9.82 19.63
CA PHE A 241 3.03 10.01 18.80
C PHE A 241 3.04 11.37 18.06
N ASP A 242 1.92 11.83 17.51
CA ASP A 242 1.85 13.13 16.82
C ASP A 242 2.09 14.33 17.74
N LYS A 243 1.91 14.16 19.07
CA LYS A 243 2.03 15.23 20.06
C LYS A 243 3.44 15.35 20.64
N ASP A 244 4.06 14.22 20.93
CA ASP A 244 5.32 14.17 21.69
C ASP A 244 6.39 13.26 21.09
N LYS A 245 6.15 12.73 19.88
CA LYS A 245 7.07 11.87 19.14
C LYS A 245 7.58 10.68 19.97
N THR A 246 6.76 10.16 20.88
CA THR A 246 7.09 8.97 21.67
C THR A 246 6.43 7.72 21.10
N LEU A 247 7.23 6.71 20.73
CA LEU A 247 6.75 5.38 20.38
C LEU A 247 6.38 4.62 21.66
N ARG A 248 5.09 4.58 21.96
CA ARG A 248 4.55 3.83 23.11
C ARG A 248 4.08 2.45 22.69
N GLY A 249 4.50 1.40 23.39
CA GLY A 249 4.08 0.04 23.08
C GLY A 249 4.53 -1.01 24.10
N ALA A 250 3.92 -2.19 24.05
CA ALA A 250 4.22 -3.34 24.89
C ALA A 250 5.30 -4.25 24.29
N PHE A 251 6.23 -3.67 23.51
CA PHE A 251 7.37 -4.40 22.97
C PHE A 251 8.42 -4.67 24.05
N LYS A 252 9.26 -5.70 23.86
CA LYS A 252 10.47 -5.89 24.66
C LYS A 252 11.64 -5.15 24.01
N PRO A 253 12.55 -4.50 24.76
CA PRO A 253 13.60 -3.68 24.18
C PRO A 253 14.50 -4.42 23.18
N GLU A 254 14.81 -5.69 23.46
CA GLU A 254 15.71 -6.52 22.66
C GLU A 254 14.98 -7.28 21.53
N ALA A 255 13.65 -7.25 21.50
CA ALA A 255 12.89 -7.97 20.49
C ALA A 255 13.04 -7.29 19.13
N ARG A 256 13.39 -8.08 18.11
CA ARG A 256 13.42 -7.64 16.72
C ARG A 256 12.06 -7.87 16.10
N ILE A 257 11.50 -6.82 15.51
CA ILE A 257 10.18 -6.82 14.91
C ILE A 257 10.36 -6.61 13.40
N PRO A 258 9.90 -7.55 12.56
CA PRO A 258 9.97 -7.42 11.10
C PRO A 258 8.91 -6.44 10.58
N TRP A 259 9.34 -5.54 9.70
CA TRP A 259 8.52 -4.49 9.11
C TRP A 259 8.34 -4.66 7.62
N ILE A 260 7.20 -4.20 7.12
CA ILE A 260 6.87 -4.21 5.69
C ILE A 260 6.10 -2.96 5.30
N ASP A 261 6.34 -2.45 4.10
CA ASP A 261 5.48 -1.45 3.48
C ASP A 261 4.23 -2.15 2.91
N ALA A 262 3.02 -1.69 3.24
CA ALA A 262 1.79 -2.22 2.65
C ALA A 262 1.78 -2.19 1.10
N ARG A 263 2.54 -1.29 0.47
CA ARG A 263 2.71 -1.25 -0.99
C ARG A 263 3.41 -2.49 -1.54
N ASP A 264 4.34 -3.07 -0.78
CA ASP A 264 5.11 -4.24 -1.18
C ASP A 264 4.24 -5.51 -1.20
N VAL A 265 3.19 -5.56 -0.38
CA VAL A 265 2.16 -6.62 -0.51
C VAL A 265 1.53 -6.59 -1.91
N GLY A 266 1.27 -5.39 -2.44
CA GLY A 266 0.75 -5.20 -3.79
C GLY A 266 1.73 -5.64 -4.87
N VAL A 267 3.04 -5.40 -4.68
CA VAL A 267 4.10 -5.87 -5.61
C VAL A 267 4.11 -7.41 -5.67
N VAL A 268 4.13 -8.07 -4.52
CA VAL A 268 4.12 -9.54 -4.45
C VAL A 268 2.81 -10.11 -5.02
N ALA A 269 1.67 -9.50 -4.70
CA ALA A 269 0.38 -9.93 -5.23
C ALA A 269 0.31 -9.78 -6.76
N ALA A 270 0.82 -8.68 -7.31
CA ALA A 270 0.91 -8.48 -8.75
C ALA A 270 1.81 -9.54 -9.41
N ALA A 271 2.95 -9.85 -8.82
CA ALA A 271 3.86 -10.89 -9.32
C ALA A 271 3.18 -12.28 -9.32
N ALA A 272 2.47 -12.62 -8.24
CA ALA A 272 1.72 -13.87 -8.12
C ALA A 272 0.58 -13.98 -9.14
N LEU A 273 -0.14 -12.89 -9.41
CA LEU A 273 -1.18 -12.85 -10.46
C LEU A 273 -0.59 -12.91 -11.88
N SER A 274 0.61 -12.36 -12.10
CA SER A 274 1.25 -12.30 -13.42
C SER A 274 1.96 -13.61 -13.79
N GLN A 275 2.43 -14.36 -12.79
CA GLN A 275 3.16 -15.60 -12.97
C GLN A 275 2.59 -16.70 -12.06
N PRO A 276 1.29 -17.04 -12.20
CA PRO A 276 0.59 -17.88 -11.23
C PRO A 276 1.19 -19.28 -11.09
N GLU A 277 1.76 -19.84 -12.17
CA GLU A 277 2.47 -21.12 -12.17
C GLU A 277 3.73 -21.11 -11.29
N LYS A 278 4.44 -19.98 -11.22
CA LYS A 278 5.66 -19.84 -10.40
C LYS A 278 5.33 -19.79 -8.91
N PHE A 279 4.18 -19.24 -8.55
CA PHE A 279 3.83 -18.92 -7.16
C PHE A 279 2.74 -19.81 -6.56
N THR A 280 2.09 -20.63 -7.37
CA THR A 280 1.02 -21.52 -6.89
C THR A 280 1.50 -22.43 -5.76
N GLY A 281 0.65 -22.65 -4.76
CA GLY A 281 0.94 -23.48 -3.59
C GLY A 281 1.80 -22.82 -2.52
N ARG A 282 2.38 -21.63 -2.78
CA ARG A 282 3.26 -20.93 -1.83
C ARG A 282 2.49 -20.13 -0.79
N HIS A 283 3.03 -20.10 0.42
CA HIS A 283 2.82 -19.01 1.37
C HIS A 283 4.11 -18.18 1.45
N ILE A 284 4.00 -16.86 1.42
CA ILE A 284 5.13 -15.93 1.35
C ILE A 284 5.05 -14.99 2.54
N ASP A 285 5.84 -15.27 3.58
CA ASP A 285 6.01 -14.40 4.73
C ASP A 285 6.82 -13.16 4.29
N LEU A 286 6.33 -11.95 4.58
CA LEU A 286 6.80 -10.73 3.92
C LEU A 286 7.23 -9.65 4.90
N ALA A 287 8.54 -9.40 4.94
CA ALA A 287 9.19 -8.28 5.62
C ALA A 287 10.38 -7.76 4.80
N VAL A 288 10.85 -6.55 5.09
CA VAL A 288 12.04 -5.95 4.47
C VAL A 288 13.19 -5.74 5.44
N GLU A 289 12.88 -5.54 6.72
CA GLU A 289 13.87 -5.30 7.76
C GLU A 289 13.28 -5.66 9.12
N SER A 290 14.09 -6.29 9.98
CA SER A 290 13.73 -6.54 11.38
C SER A 290 14.47 -5.57 12.28
N LEU A 291 13.74 -4.87 13.15
CA LEU A 291 14.27 -3.79 13.98
C LEU A 291 13.76 -3.91 15.42
N THR A 292 14.61 -3.59 16.39
CA THR A 292 14.18 -3.24 17.74
C THR A 292 13.38 -1.93 17.72
N THR A 293 12.62 -1.67 18.79
CA THR A 293 11.83 -0.42 18.86
C THR A 293 12.74 0.81 18.89
N ARG A 294 13.92 0.72 19.53
CA ARG A 294 14.92 1.79 19.54
C ARG A 294 15.55 2.02 18.16
N GLU A 295 15.98 0.98 17.45
CA GLU A 295 16.51 1.12 16.08
C GLU A 295 15.47 1.74 15.14
N PHE A 296 14.19 1.36 15.28
CA PHE A 296 13.11 1.97 14.48
C PHE A 296 12.88 3.44 14.85
N ALA A 297 12.92 3.78 16.14
CA ALA A 297 12.88 5.18 16.60
C ALA A 297 14.03 6.01 16.01
N ASP A 298 15.25 5.47 15.98
CA ASP A 298 16.43 6.14 15.43
C ASP A 298 16.28 6.43 13.92
N LYS A 299 15.72 5.47 13.17
CA LYS A 299 15.40 5.67 11.74
C LYS A 299 14.34 6.76 11.54
N ILE A 300 13.30 6.78 12.37
CA ILE A 300 12.27 7.83 12.30
C ILE A 300 12.89 9.18 12.66
N GLU A 301 13.67 9.27 13.74
CA GLU A 301 14.37 10.47 14.18
C GLU A 301 15.26 11.04 13.08
N THR A 302 16.06 10.18 12.43
CA THR A 302 16.88 10.55 11.27
C THR A 302 16.03 11.13 10.14
N SER A 303 14.86 10.54 9.90
CA SER A 303 13.96 10.98 8.83
C SER A 303 13.25 12.31 9.16
N ILE A 304 12.75 12.50 10.38
CA ILE A 304 11.97 13.69 10.74
C ILE A 304 12.84 14.84 11.29
N GLY A 305 14.11 14.57 11.61
CA GLY A 305 15.03 15.57 12.16
C GLY A 305 14.66 16.04 13.57
N SER A 306 13.95 15.23 14.34
CA SER A 306 13.49 15.53 15.71
C SER A 306 13.56 14.27 16.56
N THR A 307 13.91 14.43 17.84
CA THR A 307 14.07 13.32 18.77
C THR A 307 12.83 12.45 18.85
N VAL A 308 13.02 11.13 18.76
CA VAL A 308 11.97 10.14 18.94
C VAL A 308 12.26 9.31 20.19
N GLU A 309 11.36 9.43 21.16
CA GLU A 309 11.46 8.68 22.41
C GLU A 309 10.78 7.32 22.29
N VAL A 310 11.19 6.39 23.15
CA VAL A 310 10.55 5.06 23.26
C VAL A 310 10.05 4.86 24.68
N HIS A 311 8.77 4.53 24.81
CA HIS A 311 8.16 4.18 26.09
C HIS A 311 7.62 2.75 26.03
N TYR A 312 8.29 1.85 26.73
CA TYR A 312 7.83 0.47 26.90
C TYR A 312 6.80 0.42 28.01
N TYR A 313 5.60 -0.06 27.71
CA TYR A 313 4.56 -0.19 28.73
C TYR A 313 4.96 -1.17 29.82
N THR A 314 4.73 -0.76 31.06
CA THR A 314 4.79 -1.61 32.26
C THR A 314 3.61 -2.58 32.30
N ALA A 315 3.73 -3.63 33.12
CA ALA A 315 2.63 -4.58 33.32
C ALA A 315 1.36 -3.90 33.87
N ASP A 316 1.52 -2.92 34.78
CA ASP A 316 0.41 -2.17 35.36
C ASP A 316 -0.28 -1.27 34.32
N GLU A 317 0.48 -0.61 33.45
CA GLU A 317 -0.08 0.17 32.35
C GLU A 317 -0.90 -0.70 31.40
N ILE A 318 -0.41 -1.90 31.06
CA ILE A 318 -1.12 -2.86 30.20
C ILE A 318 -2.40 -3.37 30.89
N ALA A 319 -2.32 -3.73 32.18
CA ALA A 319 -3.45 -4.21 32.95
C ALA A 319 -4.56 -3.16 33.11
N ALA A 320 -4.21 -1.87 33.08
CA ALA A 320 -5.17 -0.76 33.15
C ALA A 320 -5.84 -0.42 31.81
N MET A 321 -5.41 -1.02 30.68
CA MET A 321 -5.98 -0.71 29.38
C MET A 321 -7.40 -1.27 29.23
N PRO A 322 -8.37 -0.48 28.73
CA PRO A 322 -9.73 -0.97 28.48
C PRO A 322 -9.79 -2.01 27.35
N ASN A 323 -8.79 -2.05 26.48
CA ASN A 323 -8.63 -3.04 25.43
C ASN A 323 -7.14 -3.39 25.28
N SER A 324 -6.78 -4.63 25.59
CA SER A 324 -5.40 -5.12 25.53
C SER A 324 -4.99 -5.66 24.16
N MET A 325 -5.89 -5.76 23.17
CA MET A 325 -5.62 -6.47 21.91
C MET A 325 -4.35 -5.98 21.18
N MET A 326 -4.10 -4.66 21.18
CA MET A 326 -2.88 -4.11 20.57
C MET A 326 -1.64 -4.48 21.39
N ALA A 327 -1.69 -4.35 22.71
CA ALA A 327 -0.59 -4.73 23.59
C ALA A 327 -0.30 -6.24 23.46
N ASP A 328 -1.33 -7.09 23.46
CA ASP A 328 -1.23 -8.53 23.25
C ASP A 328 -0.59 -8.88 21.90
N ALA A 329 -0.92 -8.17 20.83
CA ALA A 329 -0.30 -8.34 19.53
C ALA A 329 1.20 -7.95 19.54
N GLN A 330 1.56 -6.88 20.24
CA GLN A 330 2.95 -6.43 20.38
C GLN A 330 3.78 -7.40 21.23
N ILE A 331 3.22 -7.90 22.33
CA ILE A 331 3.88 -8.89 23.19
C ILE A 331 4.03 -10.21 22.43
N TRP A 332 3.01 -10.66 21.71
CA TRP A 332 3.09 -11.85 20.84
C TRP A 332 4.23 -11.71 19.82
N ALA A 333 4.35 -10.56 19.16
CA ALA A 333 5.40 -10.32 18.18
C ALA A 333 6.82 -10.40 18.79
N CYS A 334 6.95 -10.14 20.09
CA CYS A 334 8.23 -10.30 20.81
C CYS A 334 8.53 -11.74 21.23
N GLU A 335 7.51 -12.59 21.36
CA GLU A 335 7.65 -13.95 21.90
C GLU A 335 7.61 -15.03 20.82
N VAL A 336 7.07 -14.72 19.64
CA VAL A 336 7.01 -15.63 18.50
C VAL A 336 7.93 -15.10 17.40
N PRO A 337 9.16 -15.63 17.26
CA PRO A 337 10.10 -15.17 16.23
C PRO A 337 9.55 -15.36 14.82
N HIS A 338 9.75 -14.36 13.98
CA HIS A 338 9.31 -14.35 12.57
C HIS A 338 10.20 -13.46 11.68
N ASP A 339 11.46 -13.28 12.07
CA ASP A 339 12.45 -12.47 11.35
C ASP A 339 12.84 -13.07 9.98
N GLU A 340 12.66 -14.38 9.81
CA GLU A 340 12.87 -15.08 8.55
C GLU A 340 12.01 -14.55 7.40
N ALA A 341 10.93 -13.81 7.70
CA ALA A 341 10.10 -13.13 6.71
C ALA A 341 10.87 -12.13 5.83
N VAL A 342 12.04 -11.66 6.30
CA VAL A 342 12.91 -10.76 5.52
C VAL A 342 13.48 -11.47 4.29
N GLU A 343 13.58 -12.80 4.28
CA GLU A 343 14.14 -13.55 3.14
C GLU A 343 13.37 -13.33 1.85
N ALA A 344 12.04 -13.20 1.91
CA ALA A 344 11.20 -12.96 0.74
C ALA A 344 11.52 -11.63 0.05
N SER A 345 11.97 -10.61 0.78
CA SER A 345 12.32 -9.30 0.17
C SER A 345 13.38 -9.40 -0.92
N ARG A 346 14.28 -10.39 -0.82
CA ARG A 346 15.36 -10.61 -1.79
C ARG A 346 14.83 -11.09 -3.14
N GLU A 347 13.69 -11.78 -3.17
CA GLU A 347 13.07 -12.25 -4.42
C GLU A 347 12.36 -11.10 -5.16
N PHE A 348 11.84 -10.09 -4.44
CA PHE A 348 10.92 -9.09 -5.00
C PHE A 348 11.48 -7.67 -5.08
N GLY A 349 12.68 -7.40 -4.56
CA GLY A 349 13.29 -6.06 -4.62
C GLY A 349 12.46 -4.99 -3.91
N LEU A 350 12.01 -5.31 -2.70
CA LEU A 350 11.04 -4.53 -1.94
C LEU A 350 11.62 -3.23 -1.35
N ASN A 351 10.74 -2.31 -0.97
CA ASN A 351 11.14 -0.99 -0.50
C ASN A 351 11.71 -1.03 0.92
N SER A 352 12.87 -0.41 1.15
CA SER A 352 13.46 -0.39 2.49
C SER A 352 12.68 0.50 3.46
N VAL A 353 12.88 0.28 4.77
CA VAL A 353 12.32 1.15 5.83
C VAL A 353 12.79 2.59 5.65
N ASP A 354 14.07 2.80 5.34
CA ASP A 354 14.64 4.13 5.16
C ASP A 354 14.02 4.86 3.96
N ASN A 355 13.75 4.15 2.85
CA ASN A 355 13.06 4.74 1.71
C ASN A 355 11.63 5.15 2.07
N PHE A 356 10.89 4.27 2.73
CA PHE A 356 9.53 4.59 3.20
C PHE A 356 9.52 5.85 4.08
N LEU A 357 10.42 5.94 5.05
CA LEU A 357 10.49 7.08 5.97
C LEU A 357 10.87 8.38 5.23
N ARG A 358 11.85 8.32 4.32
CA ARG A 358 12.24 9.47 3.47
C ARG A 358 11.08 10.00 2.64
N GLU A 359 10.32 9.13 1.99
CA GLU A 359 9.13 9.53 1.24
C GLU A 359 8.04 10.16 2.14
N TYR A 360 7.97 9.72 3.40
CA TYR A 360 6.99 10.24 4.34
C TYR A 360 7.35 11.64 4.88
N LYS A 361 8.64 11.95 5.06
CA LYS A 361 9.13 13.29 5.43
C LYS A 361 8.53 14.40 4.55
N VAL A 362 8.36 14.11 3.25
CA VAL A 362 7.84 15.04 2.23
C VAL A 362 6.35 15.37 2.41
N ARG A 363 5.59 14.59 3.19
CA ARG A 363 4.13 14.76 3.34
C ARG A 363 3.70 15.58 4.56
N GLU A 364 4.59 15.84 5.53
CA GLU A 364 4.23 16.52 6.80
C GLU A 364 4.43 18.06 6.82
N TYR A 365 4.63 18.73 5.68
CA TYR A 365 4.53 20.21 5.58
C TYR A 365 3.80 20.60 4.27
N PRO A 366 2.64 21.30 4.33
CA PRO A 366 2.47 22.51 5.11
C PRO A 366 1.33 22.46 6.14
N PRO A 367 1.44 23.19 7.26
CA PRO A 367 0.30 23.53 8.08
C PRO A 367 -0.55 24.56 7.32
N MET A 368 -1.74 24.16 6.86
CA MET A 368 -2.79 25.15 6.58
C MET A 368 -3.49 25.47 7.89
N HIS A 369 -3.16 26.64 8.45
CA HIS A 369 -4.03 27.31 9.40
C HIS A 369 -5.41 27.48 8.77
N PHE A 370 -6.40 26.75 9.25
CA PHE A 370 -7.78 27.20 9.14
C PHE A 370 -8.09 27.99 10.40
N GLU A 371 -8.12 29.31 10.25
CA GLU A 371 -8.77 30.19 11.21
C GLU A 371 -10.20 29.72 11.46
N ARG A 372 -10.63 29.88 12.71
CA ARG A 372 -11.94 29.49 13.25
C ARG A 372 -13.10 29.91 12.33
N MET A 373 -13.91 28.95 11.91
CA MET A 373 -15.32 29.20 11.61
C MET A 373 -16.20 28.18 12.36
N ASP A 374 -16.97 28.75 13.28
CA ASP A 374 -18.14 28.34 14.08
C ASP A 374 -18.58 26.84 14.15
N PRO A 375 -18.88 26.28 15.36
CA PRO A 375 -19.25 24.86 15.53
C PRO A 375 -20.72 24.49 15.21
N TRP A 376 -21.55 25.37 14.64
CA TRP A 376 -22.97 25.06 14.40
C TRP A 376 -23.49 25.69 13.12
N GLY A 377 -23.72 24.87 12.08
CA GLY A 377 -24.26 25.34 10.80
C GLY A 377 -24.78 24.21 9.92
N PHE A 378 -25.66 23.36 10.44
CA PHE A 378 -26.50 22.49 9.61
C PHE A 378 -27.73 23.27 9.15
N HIS A 379 -27.93 23.42 7.84
CA HIS A 379 -29.27 23.55 7.25
C HIS A 379 -29.30 22.94 5.84
N TRP A 380 -30.05 21.84 5.77
CA TRP A 380 -30.69 21.13 4.63
C TRP A 380 -29.83 20.57 3.50
#